data_AF-A0A2C5Z2L0-F1
#
_entry.id   AF-A0A2C5Z2L0-F1
#
_cell.length_a   1.000
_cell.length_b   1.000
_cell.length_c   1.000
_cell.angle_alpha   90.00
_cell.angle_beta   90.00
_cell.angle_gamma   90.00
#
_symmetry.space_group_name_H-M   'P 1'
#
loop_
_entity.id
_entity.type
_entity.pdbx_description
1 polymer ?
#
loop_
_entity_poly.entity_id
_entity_poly.type
_entity_poly.pdbx_seq_one_letter_code
_entity_poly.pdbx_strand_id
1 'polypeptide(L)'
;MQHSCGLMRKVSVLALSLLQWCSNVNQTEFPEDCKSAALASAIAETLPHELVAIIRDKMNTTYSSLIAGITEAVTYDNDNDAYLLYSVKWYTTSSEAELEVCWPDLPDFEFNDFQSGLGTVAGLLVTPATIKDNIPKRFMDLPPGYLNHGKVHIISSHAIDFFRLQLMITNFRWPAFVGFSYPALEDVRNFVDDWSGRAGRAIFAILRSSYTCTYDAGCADVVGKDLPYLPKTYQNALDVIVRQIETSSSFAICFGNVPTIPSMVWINA
;
A
#
# COMPACT_ATOMS: atom_id res chain seq x y z
N MET A 1 0.90 -9.00 15.78
CA MET A 1 2.05 -8.46 15.03
C MET A 1 2.72 -7.45 15.94
N GLN A 2 4.03 -7.57 16.18
CA GLN A 2 4.76 -6.56 16.93
C GLN A 2 5.00 -5.37 16.00
N HIS A 3 4.80 -4.18 16.57
CA HIS A 3 5.03 -2.91 15.89
C HIS A 3 6.04 -2.14 16.72
N SER A 4 7.01 -1.55 16.04
CA SER A 4 7.87 -0.52 16.60
C SER A 4 7.29 0.85 16.29
N CYS A 5 7.55 1.81 17.17
CA CYS A 5 7.12 3.19 17.01
C CYS A 5 8.29 4.13 17.26
N GLY A 6 8.25 5.29 16.62
CA GLY A 6 9.24 6.34 16.77
C GLY A 6 8.71 7.67 16.28
N LEU A 7 9.34 8.75 16.71
CA LEU A 7 8.98 10.09 16.26
C LEU A 7 9.62 10.35 14.90
N MET A 8 8.86 10.96 13.99
CA MET A 8 9.41 11.57 12.79
C MET A 8 10.50 12.56 13.19
N ARG A 9 11.63 12.51 12.50
CA ARG A 9 12.82 13.27 12.88
C ARG A 9 12.72 14.69 12.38
N LYS A 10 13.16 15.65 13.21
CA LYS A 10 13.51 16.99 12.74
C LYS A 10 14.73 16.90 11.84
N VAL A 11 14.57 17.40 10.61
CA VAL A 11 15.65 17.40 9.61
C VAL A 11 16.55 18.63 9.76
N SER A 12 17.66 18.66 9.01
CA SER A 12 18.53 19.82 8.97
C SER A 12 17.79 21.08 8.48
N VAL A 13 18.27 22.27 8.86
CA VAL A 13 17.66 23.55 8.45
C VAL A 13 17.55 23.66 6.92
N LEU A 14 18.54 23.16 6.19
CA LEU A 14 18.54 23.16 4.72
C LEU A 14 17.46 22.20 4.17
N ALA A 15 17.40 20.98 4.70
CA ALA A 15 16.38 20.01 4.30
C ALA A 15 14.96 20.50 4.63
N LEU A 16 14.77 21.10 5.80
CA LEU A 16 13.48 21.67 6.21
C LEU A 16 13.07 22.82 5.28
N SER A 17 14.02 23.72 4.95
CA SER A 17 13.75 24.84 4.05
C SER A 17 13.31 24.34 2.66
N LEU A 18 13.95 23.28 2.15
CA LEU A 18 13.58 22.66 0.88
C LEU A 18 12.18 22.02 0.95
N LEU A 19 11.89 21.25 2.00
CA LEU A 19 10.58 20.63 2.23
C LEU A 19 9.47 21.69 2.34
N GLN A 20 9.69 22.76 3.12
CA GLN A 20 8.76 23.87 3.26
C GLN A 20 8.53 24.62 1.94
N TRP A 21 9.59 24.83 1.15
CA TRP A 21 9.46 25.47 -0.15
C TRP A 21 8.61 24.61 -1.11
N CYS A 22 8.89 23.30 -1.18
CA CYS A 22 8.15 22.36 -2.04
C CYS A 22 6.73 22.04 -1.56
N SER A 23 6.41 22.21 -0.27
CA SER A 23 5.06 21.96 0.27
C SER A 23 4.13 23.18 0.23
N ASN A 24 4.66 24.40 0.18
CA ASN A 24 3.88 25.65 0.18
C ASN A 24 3.59 26.21 -1.22
N VAL A 25 3.73 25.38 -2.24
CA VAL A 25 3.51 25.78 -3.62
C VAL A 25 2.00 25.87 -3.86
N ASN A 26 1.48 27.09 -4.05
CA ASN A 26 0.10 27.33 -4.47
C ASN A 26 -0.05 27.12 -5.99
N GLN A 27 0.42 25.99 -6.51
CA GLN A 27 0.32 25.65 -7.94
C GLN A 27 -0.47 24.37 -8.12
N THR A 28 -1.08 24.24 -9.29
CA THR A 28 -1.72 23.01 -9.75
C THR A 28 -0.70 21.92 -10.10
N GLU A 29 0.56 22.33 -10.29
CA GLU A 29 1.68 21.48 -10.73
C GLU A 29 2.78 21.47 -9.67
N PHE A 30 3.51 20.37 -9.58
CA PHE A 30 4.61 20.19 -8.64
C PHE A 30 5.89 20.78 -9.25
N PRO A 31 6.62 21.71 -8.59
CA PRO A 31 7.71 22.43 -9.24
C PRO A 31 8.82 21.51 -9.73
N GLU A 32 9.32 21.75 -10.94
CA GLU A 32 10.43 20.97 -11.52
C GLU A 32 11.70 21.00 -10.63
N ASP A 33 12.01 22.12 -9.96
CA ASP A 33 13.17 22.16 -9.05
C ASP A 33 12.96 21.28 -7.79
N CYS A 34 11.71 20.96 -7.45
CA CYS A 34 11.39 20.00 -6.39
C CYS A 34 11.57 18.55 -6.83
N LYS A 35 11.61 18.25 -8.13
CA LYS A 35 11.79 16.90 -8.69
C LYS A 35 13.25 16.42 -8.62
N SER A 36 13.85 16.48 -7.44
CA SER A 36 15.29 16.31 -7.24
C SER A 36 15.67 15.28 -6.17
N ALA A 37 16.87 14.72 -6.30
CA ALA A 37 17.46 13.83 -5.30
C ALA A 37 17.68 14.50 -3.93
N ALA A 38 17.82 15.84 -3.92
CA ALA A 38 17.92 16.62 -2.69
C ALA A 38 16.61 16.57 -1.90
N LEU A 39 15.46 16.72 -2.57
CA LEU A 39 14.16 16.58 -1.92
C LEU A 39 13.96 15.15 -1.41
N ALA A 40 14.31 14.14 -2.21
CA ALA A 40 14.21 12.74 -1.82
C ALA A 40 15.05 12.43 -0.56
N SER A 41 16.26 12.98 -0.49
CA SER A 41 17.13 12.86 0.68
C SER A 41 16.51 13.56 1.89
N ALA A 42 15.94 14.77 1.71
CA ALA A 42 15.26 15.49 2.78
C ALA A 42 14.05 14.72 3.32
N ILE A 43 13.24 14.08 2.46
CA ILE A 43 12.14 13.19 2.86
C ILE A 43 12.68 12.00 3.65
N ALA A 44 13.71 11.31 3.15
CA ALA A 44 14.29 10.14 3.82
C ALA A 44 14.88 10.51 5.21
N GLU A 45 15.43 11.72 5.36
CA GLU A 45 15.94 12.21 6.64
C GLU A 45 14.85 12.38 7.71
N THR A 46 13.59 12.61 7.31
CA THR A 46 12.45 12.73 8.25
C THR A 46 12.10 11.40 8.92
N LEU A 47 12.52 10.27 8.35
CA LEU A 47 12.11 8.94 8.83
C LEU A 47 12.84 8.55 10.12
N PRO A 48 12.17 7.89 11.08
CA PRO A 48 12.82 7.31 12.26
C PRO A 48 13.99 6.40 11.88
N HIS A 49 15.09 6.45 12.65
CA HIS A 49 16.29 5.65 12.34
C HIS A 49 16.01 4.14 12.37
N GLU A 50 15.16 3.73 13.30
CA GLU A 50 14.75 2.35 13.51
C GLU A 50 13.90 1.85 12.34
N LEU A 51 13.03 2.69 11.76
CA LEU A 51 12.30 2.37 10.53
C LEU A 51 13.25 2.17 9.36
N VAL A 52 14.22 3.07 9.18
CA VAL A 52 15.26 2.93 8.14
C VAL A 52 16.07 1.65 8.33
N ALA A 53 16.37 1.26 9.58
CA ALA A 53 17.02 0.00 9.89
C ALA A 53 16.15 -1.22 9.51
N ILE A 54 14.83 -1.18 9.77
CA ILE A 54 13.90 -2.24 9.35
C ILE A 54 13.84 -2.35 7.82
N ILE A 55 13.75 -1.23 7.09
CA ILE A 55 13.78 -1.24 5.61
C ILE A 55 15.06 -1.91 5.10
N ARG A 56 16.21 -1.60 5.71
CA ARG A 56 17.48 -2.23 5.38
C ARG A 56 17.50 -3.72 5.69
N ASP A 57 17.18 -4.09 6.92
CA ASP A 57 17.44 -5.43 7.44
C ASP A 57 16.35 -6.44 7.06
N LYS A 58 15.11 -5.99 6.87
CA LYS A 58 13.95 -6.84 6.57
C LYS A 58 13.50 -6.77 5.12
N MET A 59 13.70 -5.64 4.44
CA MET A 59 13.33 -5.46 3.04
C MET A 59 14.54 -5.42 2.09
N ASN A 60 15.74 -5.73 2.60
CA ASN A 60 16.99 -5.81 1.85
C ASN A 60 17.28 -4.54 1.01
N THR A 61 16.97 -3.37 1.56
CA THR A 61 17.06 -2.09 0.84
C THR A 61 18.00 -1.13 1.57
N THR A 62 19.15 -0.81 0.96
CA THR A 62 20.11 0.14 1.55
C THR A 62 19.52 1.56 1.62
N TYR A 63 20.09 2.41 2.48
CA TYR A 63 19.67 3.81 2.56
C TYR A 63 19.79 4.55 1.22
N SER A 64 20.85 4.27 0.44
CA SER A 64 21.01 4.85 -0.89
C SER A 64 19.94 4.37 -1.87
N SER A 65 19.54 3.09 -1.80
CA SER A 65 18.46 2.56 -2.64
C SER A 65 17.09 3.10 -2.24
N LEU A 66 16.86 3.34 -0.94
CA LEU A 66 15.68 4.04 -0.44
C LEU A 66 15.60 5.46 -1.04
N ILE A 67 16.68 6.24 -0.95
CA ILE A 67 16.75 7.58 -1.55
C ILE A 67 16.54 7.51 -3.06
N ALA A 68 17.16 6.54 -3.75
CA ALA A 68 17.00 6.38 -5.19
C ALA A 68 15.54 6.07 -5.56
N GLY A 69 14.86 5.19 -4.83
CA GLY A 69 13.44 4.87 -5.06
C GLY A 69 12.49 6.03 -4.74
N ILE A 70 12.83 6.91 -3.78
CA ILE A 70 12.09 8.16 -3.54
C ILE A 70 12.41 9.17 -4.65
N THR A 71 13.66 9.24 -5.11
CA THR A 71 14.09 10.11 -6.22
C THR A 71 13.32 9.76 -7.49
N GLU A 72 13.23 8.48 -7.82
CA GLU A 72 12.46 7.99 -8.97
C GLU A 72 10.99 8.42 -8.86
N ALA A 73 10.40 8.31 -7.67
CA ALA A 73 9.03 8.76 -7.39
C ALA A 73 8.84 10.26 -7.67
N VAL A 74 9.71 11.11 -7.12
CA VAL A 74 9.56 12.57 -7.26
C VAL A 74 9.93 13.08 -8.65
N THR A 75 10.72 12.34 -9.43
CA THR A 75 11.19 12.78 -10.75
C THR A 75 10.36 12.25 -11.91
N TYR A 76 9.88 11.00 -11.84
CA TYR A 76 9.27 10.33 -13.00
C TYR A 76 7.77 10.08 -12.88
N ASP A 77 7.18 10.22 -11.69
CA ASP A 77 5.73 10.09 -11.48
C ASP A 77 4.98 11.39 -11.89
N ASN A 78 5.20 11.82 -13.13
CA ASN A 78 4.73 13.09 -13.68
C ASN A 78 3.20 13.17 -13.82
N ASP A 79 2.51 12.04 -13.74
CA ASP A 79 1.06 11.99 -13.89
C ASP A 79 0.33 12.31 -12.58
N ASN A 80 1.05 12.61 -11.48
CA ASN A 80 0.45 12.78 -10.17
C ASN A 80 1.10 13.85 -9.28
N ASP A 81 1.23 15.06 -9.80
CA ASP A 81 1.72 16.23 -9.05
C ASP A 81 0.99 16.47 -7.72
N ALA A 82 -0.32 16.19 -7.68
CA ALA A 82 -1.10 16.25 -6.44
C ALA A 82 -0.60 15.25 -5.38
N TYR A 83 -0.35 13.99 -5.77
CA TYR A 83 0.22 12.98 -4.87
C TYR A 83 1.58 13.41 -4.32
N LEU A 84 2.45 13.97 -5.15
CA LEU A 84 3.76 14.46 -4.71
C LEU A 84 3.61 15.64 -3.73
N LEU A 85 2.77 16.62 -4.06
CA LEU A 85 2.53 17.79 -3.21
C LEU A 85 2.00 17.38 -1.83
N TYR A 86 0.98 16.51 -1.78
CA TYR A 86 0.43 16.03 -0.51
C TYR A 86 1.43 15.18 0.28
N SER A 87 2.22 14.35 -0.39
CA SER A 87 3.27 13.55 0.27
C SER A 87 4.32 14.45 0.91
N VAL A 88 4.86 15.43 0.15
CA VAL A 88 5.88 16.37 0.66
C VAL A 88 5.31 17.20 1.81
N LYS A 89 4.07 17.68 1.69
CA LYS A 89 3.38 18.39 2.76
C LYS A 89 3.28 17.53 4.03
N TRP A 90 2.87 16.27 3.89
CA TRP A 90 2.76 15.34 5.02
C TRP A 90 4.10 15.12 5.72
N TYR A 91 5.18 14.86 4.98
CA TYR A 91 6.51 14.68 5.58
C TYR A 91 7.03 15.97 6.25
N THR A 92 6.75 17.13 5.65
CA THR A 92 7.10 18.44 6.22
C THR A 92 6.42 18.63 7.57
N THR A 93 5.08 18.53 7.61
CA THR A 93 4.31 18.76 8.83
C THR A 93 4.59 17.71 9.90
N SER A 94 4.78 16.46 9.50
CA SER A 94 5.06 15.36 10.43
C SER A 94 6.45 15.48 11.05
N SER A 95 7.46 15.90 10.27
CA SER A 95 8.81 16.19 10.78
C SER A 95 8.83 17.36 11.76
N GLU A 96 8.13 18.46 11.44
CA GLU A 96 8.04 19.64 12.30
C GLU A 96 7.34 19.33 13.63
N ALA A 97 6.26 18.55 13.58
CA ALA A 97 5.49 18.15 14.75
C ALA A 97 6.11 16.98 15.53
N GLU A 98 7.21 16.39 15.04
CA GLU A 98 7.79 15.15 15.57
C GLU A 98 6.71 14.06 15.75
N LEU A 99 5.85 13.91 14.74
CA LEU A 99 4.70 13.02 14.77
C LEU A 99 5.15 11.59 15.11
N GLU A 100 4.50 10.96 16.08
CA GLU A 100 4.73 9.54 16.36
C GLU A 100 4.12 8.67 15.26
N VAL A 101 4.93 7.79 14.70
CA VAL A 101 4.53 6.82 13.68
C VAL A 101 4.95 5.43 14.12
N CYS A 102 4.20 4.41 13.70
CA CYS A 102 4.56 3.02 13.93
C CYS A 102 4.74 2.27 12.60
N TRP A 103 5.37 1.10 12.65
CA TRP A 103 5.56 0.21 11.51
C TRP A 103 5.67 -1.25 11.99
N PRO A 104 5.38 -2.24 11.13
CA PRO A 104 5.54 -3.64 11.50
C PRO A 104 7.02 -4.03 11.61
N ASP A 105 7.39 -4.79 12.63
CA ASP A 105 8.78 -5.30 12.82
C ASP A 105 9.16 -6.34 11.75
N LEU A 106 8.15 -6.95 11.15
CA LEU A 106 8.25 -7.91 10.05
C LEU A 106 7.19 -7.54 9.00
N PRO A 107 7.51 -6.60 8.09
CA PRO A 107 6.62 -6.27 6.98
C PRO A 107 6.27 -7.51 6.16
N ASP A 108 5.03 -7.62 5.70
CA ASP A 108 4.56 -8.75 4.88
C ASP A 108 4.81 -8.55 3.37
N PHE A 109 5.50 -7.46 3.00
CA PHE A 109 5.83 -7.09 1.62
C PHE A 109 7.29 -6.66 1.45
N GLU A 110 7.76 -6.69 0.20
CA GLU A 110 9.09 -6.25 -0.21
C GLU A 110 9.08 -4.80 -0.68
N PHE A 111 10.27 -4.18 -0.71
CA PHE A 111 10.38 -2.77 -1.10
C PHE A 111 9.84 -2.50 -2.52
N ASN A 112 10.03 -3.45 -3.43
CA ASN A 112 9.61 -3.32 -4.84
C ASN A 112 8.18 -3.80 -5.10
N ASP A 113 7.39 -4.11 -4.07
CA ASP A 113 5.96 -4.42 -4.23
C ASP A 113 5.11 -3.16 -4.44
N PHE A 114 5.66 -2.00 -4.13
CA PHE A 114 5.11 -0.72 -4.55
C PHE A 114 5.86 -0.20 -5.76
N GLN A 115 5.21 0.68 -6.54
CA GLN A 115 5.80 1.30 -7.72
C GLN A 115 6.98 2.22 -7.37
N SER A 116 7.00 2.77 -6.16
CA SER A 116 7.98 3.78 -5.77
C SER A 116 8.35 3.69 -4.30
N GLY A 117 9.51 4.25 -3.93
CA GLY A 117 9.98 4.27 -2.55
C GLY A 117 9.05 5.03 -1.62
N LEU A 118 8.41 6.11 -2.11
CA LEU A 118 7.36 6.82 -1.35
C LEU A 118 6.18 5.91 -1.03
N GLY A 119 5.73 5.14 -2.03
CA GLY A 119 4.62 4.21 -1.85
C GLY A 119 4.94 3.13 -0.83
N THR A 120 6.15 2.59 -0.85
CA THR A 120 6.63 1.60 0.13
C THR A 120 6.62 2.16 1.55
N VAL A 121 7.18 3.36 1.75
CA VAL A 121 7.19 4.00 3.07
C VAL A 121 5.76 4.28 3.53
N ALA A 122 4.89 4.82 2.68
CA ALA A 122 3.48 5.04 3.00
C ALA A 122 2.75 3.73 3.38
N GLY A 123 3.11 2.61 2.75
CA GLY A 123 2.59 1.29 3.09
C GLY A 123 3.07 0.76 4.45
N LEU A 124 4.26 1.16 4.91
CA LEU A 124 4.82 0.75 6.20
C LEU A 124 4.27 1.56 7.37
N LEU A 125 3.98 2.85 7.16
CA LEU A 125 3.58 3.77 8.22
C LEU A 125 2.14 3.50 8.68
N VAL A 126 2.00 3.26 9.98
CA VAL A 126 0.72 3.02 10.64
C VAL A 126 0.51 4.02 11.78
N THR A 127 -0.76 4.34 12.02
CA THR A 127 -1.15 5.23 13.12
C THR A 127 -0.97 4.52 14.47
N PRO A 128 -0.26 5.13 15.45
CA PRO A 128 0.00 4.48 16.75
C PRO A 128 -1.26 4.03 17.50
N ALA A 129 -2.36 4.77 17.34
CA ALA A 129 -3.62 4.47 18.01
C ALA A 129 -4.26 3.15 17.55
N THR A 130 -3.91 2.63 16.37
CA THR A 130 -4.61 1.50 15.73
C THR A 130 -3.78 0.22 15.66
N ILE A 131 -2.55 0.20 16.21
CA ILE A 131 -1.68 -0.99 16.19
C ILE A 131 -2.29 -2.22 16.89
N LYS A 132 -3.25 -1.97 17.81
CA LYS A 132 -4.00 -3.00 18.54
C LYS A 132 -5.29 -3.44 17.84
N ASP A 133 -5.71 -2.73 16.79
CA ASP A 133 -6.87 -3.11 16.00
C ASP A 133 -6.59 -4.41 15.23
N ASN A 134 -7.65 -4.99 14.66
CA ASN A 134 -7.50 -6.16 13.80
C ASN A 134 -6.55 -5.85 12.65
N ILE A 135 -6.76 -4.75 11.94
CA ILE A 135 -5.81 -4.25 10.94
C ILE A 135 -5.41 -2.82 11.31
N PRO A 136 -4.11 -2.54 11.50
CA PRO A 136 -3.63 -1.19 11.71
C PRO A 136 -4.01 -0.28 10.55
N LYS A 137 -4.25 0.99 10.86
CA LYS A 137 -4.69 1.98 9.89
C LYS A 137 -3.54 2.87 9.45
N ARG A 138 -3.53 3.22 8.17
CA ARG A 138 -2.61 4.21 7.60
C ARG A 138 -2.98 5.62 8.04
N PHE A 139 -2.08 6.55 7.77
CA PHE A 139 -2.36 7.98 7.80
C PHE A 139 -3.18 8.35 6.55
N MET A 140 -4.40 8.86 6.73
CA MET A 140 -5.30 9.17 5.61
C MET A 140 -4.90 10.44 4.85
N ASP A 141 -4.17 11.33 5.53
CA ASP A 141 -3.57 12.54 5.00
C ASP A 141 -2.22 12.29 4.29
N LEU A 142 -1.62 11.11 4.46
CA LEU A 142 -0.53 10.63 3.63
C LEU A 142 -1.10 9.90 2.42
N PRO A 143 -0.81 10.34 1.18
CA PRO A 143 -1.27 9.63 -0.01
C PRO A 143 -0.82 8.16 -0.02
N PRO A 144 -1.70 7.21 -0.37
CA PRO A 144 -1.35 5.80 -0.39
C PRO A 144 -0.42 5.47 -1.57
N GLY A 145 0.54 4.58 -1.35
CA GLY A 145 1.37 4.06 -2.42
C GLY A 145 0.61 3.20 -3.44
N TYR A 146 1.02 3.29 -4.70
CA TYR A 146 0.56 2.38 -5.76
C TYR A 146 1.34 1.08 -5.76
N LEU A 147 0.65 -0.04 -5.97
CA LEU A 147 1.27 -1.36 -6.07
C LEU A 147 1.93 -1.56 -7.43
N ASN A 148 3.04 -2.28 -7.44
CA ASN A 148 3.80 -2.55 -8.65
C ASN A 148 3.00 -3.47 -9.59
N HIS A 149 2.65 -2.99 -10.78
CA HIS A 149 1.85 -3.76 -11.73
C HIS A 149 2.59 -4.94 -12.37
N GLY A 150 3.93 -4.90 -12.38
CA GLY A 150 4.79 -5.98 -12.89
C GLY A 150 5.02 -7.11 -11.90
N LYS A 151 4.38 -7.07 -10.72
CA LYS A 151 4.50 -8.07 -9.67
C LYS A 151 3.15 -8.69 -9.30
N VAL A 152 3.24 -9.93 -8.83
CA VAL A 152 2.14 -10.59 -8.13
C VAL A 152 2.19 -10.22 -6.65
N HIS A 153 1.05 -9.80 -6.11
CA HIS A 153 0.89 -9.45 -4.71
C HIS A 153 0.26 -10.61 -3.95
N ILE A 154 1.07 -11.33 -3.17
CA ILE A 154 0.63 -12.52 -2.45
C ILE A 154 0.05 -12.12 -1.10
N ILE A 155 -1.19 -12.52 -0.81
CA ILE A 155 -1.78 -12.46 0.52
C ILE A 155 -1.59 -13.84 1.16
N SER A 156 -0.54 -13.94 1.99
CA SER A 156 -0.12 -15.20 2.59
C SER A 156 -1.03 -15.57 3.76
N SER A 157 -1.47 -16.83 3.80
CA SER A 157 -2.18 -17.43 4.93
C SER A 157 -1.34 -17.53 6.21
N HIS A 158 -0.02 -17.37 6.08
CA HIS A 158 0.90 -17.33 7.20
C HIS A 158 1.19 -15.90 7.68
N ALA A 159 0.73 -14.87 6.95
CA ALA A 159 0.85 -13.50 7.41
C ALA A 159 -0.03 -13.32 8.65
N ILE A 160 0.47 -12.59 9.65
CA ILE A 160 -0.28 -12.33 10.89
C ILE A 160 -1.60 -11.61 10.58
N ASP A 161 -1.61 -10.78 9.54
CA ASP A 161 -2.79 -10.05 9.09
C ASP A 161 -3.87 -10.96 8.51
N PHE A 162 -3.53 -12.18 8.07
CA PHE A 162 -4.50 -13.13 7.54
C PHE A 162 -5.52 -13.59 8.59
N PHE A 163 -5.06 -13.91 9.81
CA PHE A 163 -5.96 -14.27 10.90
C PHE A 163 -6.82 -13.08 11.33
N ARG A 164 -6.28 -11.87 11.25
CA ARG A 164 -7.02 -10.63 11.54
C ARG A 164 -8.07 -10.32 10.46
N LEU A 165 -7.75 -10.59 9.20
CA LEU A 165 -8.71 -10.55 8.09
C LEU A 165 -9.87 -11.53 8.33
N GLN A 166 -9.58 -12.73 8.85
CA GLN A 166 -10.60 -13.72 9.17
C GLN A 166 -11.65 -13.19 10.16
N LEU A 167 -11.23 -12.40 11.15
CA LEU A 167 -12.12 -11.75 12.12
C LEU A 167 -13.02 -10.67 11.50
N MET A 168 -12.71 -10.22 10.29
CA MET A 168 -13.43 -9.15 9.59
C MET A 168 -14.20 -9.65 8.38
N ILE A 169 -14.21 -10.96 8.11
CA ILE A 169 -14.99 -11.56 7.01
C ILE A 169 -16.46 -11.15 7.06
N THR A 170 -17.05 -11.05 8.25
CA THR A 170 -18.46 -10.67 8.44
C THR A 170 -18.76 -9.25 7.97
N ASN A 171 -17.75 -8.40 7.82
CA ASN A 171 -17.90 -7.06 7.27
C ASN A 171 -17.97 -7.07 5.73
N PHE A 172 -17.52 -8.14 5.08
CA PHE A 172 -17.55 -8.28 3.62
C PHE A 172 -18.82 -8.95 3.10
N ARG A 173 -19.36 -9.92 3.85
CA ARG A 173 -20.62 -10.58 3.52
C ARG A 173 -21.28 -11.16 4.76
N TRP A 174 -22.61 -11.26 4.73
CA TRP A 174 -23.39 -11.93 5.75
C TRP A 174 -24.47 -12.84 5.14
N PRO A 175 -24.92 -13.88 5.87
CA PRO A 175 -26.03 -14.71 5.41
C PRO A 175 -27.30 -13.90 5.20
N ALA A 176 -28.00 -14.15 4.10
CA ALA A 176 -29.31 -13.57 3.79
C ALA A 176 -30.37 -14.67 3.66
N PHE A 177 -31.64 -14.29 3.49
CA PHE A 177 -32.73 -15.27 3.28
C PHE A 177 -32.47 -16.15 2.03
N VAL A 178 -31.87 -15.56 0.99
CA VAL A 178 -31.41 -16.28 -0.21
C VAL A 178 -29.94 -15.89 -0.46
N GLY A 179 -29.02 -16.83 -0.20
CA GLY A 179 -27.59 -16.64 -0.45
C GLY A 179 -26.91 -15.69 0.55
N PHE A 180 -26.06 -14.80 0.03
CA PHE A 180 -25.31 -13.82 0.81
C PHE A 180 -25.73 -12.40 0.45
N SER A 181 -25.66 -11.50 1.43
CA SER A 181 -25.75 -10.05 1.24
C SER A 181 -24.38 -9.43 1.43
N TYR A 182 -24.16 -8.31 0.73
CA TYR A 182 -22.88 -7.58 0.68
C TYR A 182 -23.15 -6.10 0.98
N PRO A 183 -22.20 -5.37 1.61
CA PRO A 183 -22.26 -3.92 1.66
C PRO A 183 -22.18 -3.33 0.24
N ALA A 184 -22.54 -2.05 0.11
CA ALA A 184 -22.32 -1.34 -1.15
C ALA A 184 -20.81 -1.27 -1.45
N LEU A 185 -20.44 -1.27 -2.73
CA LEU A 185 -19.04 -1.23 -3.17
C LEU A 185 -18.25 -0.11 -2.47
N GLU A 186 -18.84 1.09 -2.38
CA GLU A 186 -18.21 2.26 -1.79
C GLU A 186 -17.94 2.08 -0.28
N ASP A 187 -18.86 1.44 0.45
CA ASP A 187 -18.67 1.15 1.87
C ASP A 187 -17.50 0.19 2.08
N VAL A 188 -17.40 -0.85 1.24
CA VAL A 188 -16.29 -1.81 1.31
C VAL A 188 -14.97 -1.14 0.95
N ARG A 189 -14.96 -0.30 -0.10
CA ARG A 189 -13.77 0.44 -0.54
C ARG A 189 -13.27 1.36 0.57
N ASN A 190 -14.15 2.16 1.17
CA ASN A 190 -13.79 3.05 2.28
C ASN A 190 -13.31 2.27 3.50
N PHE A 191 -13.90 1.12 3.78
CA PHE A 191 -13.49 0.26 4.88
C PHE A 191 -12.09 -0.36 4.69
N VAL A 192 -11.66 -0.67 3.46
CA VAL A 192 -10.30 -1.18 3.22
C VAL A 192 -9.30 -0.07 2.87
N ASP A 193 -9.79 1.13 2.53
CA ASP A 193 -8.94 2.26 2.18
C ASP A 193 -8.15 2.79 3.39
N ASP A 194 -8.63 2.58 4.62
CA ASP A 194 -7.89 2.96 5.82
C ASP A 194 -6.83 1.93 6.24
N TRP A 195 -6.81 0.73 5.64
CA TRP A 195 -5.85 -0.32 5.99
C TRP A 195 -4.44 0.02 5.51
N SER A 196 -3.46 -0.12 6.43
CA SER A 196 -2.04 -0.06 6.09
C SER A 196 -1.54 -1.32 5.37
N GLY A 197 -0.34 -1.25 4.81
CA GLY A 197 0.33 -2.39 4.17
C GLY A 197 -0.16 -2.72 2.77
N ARG A 198 0.50 -3.71 2.16
CA ARG A 198 0.21 -4.18 0.80
C ARG A 198 -1.18 -4.79 0.68
N ALA A 199 -1.62 -5.55 1.69
CA ALA A 199 -2.89 -6.26 1.65
C ALA A 199 -4.10 -5.32 1.49
N GLY A 200 -4.15 -4.23 2.26
CA GLY A 200 -5.19 -3.21 2.15
C GLY A 200 -5.25 -2.61 0.75
N ARG A 201 -4.09 -2.21 0.20
CA ARG A 201 -4.01 -1.65 -1.16
C ARG A 201 -4.44 -2.64 -2.23
N ALA A 202 -4.04 -3.91 -2.09
CA ALA A 202 -4.33 -4.93 -3.08
C ALA A 202 -5.83 -5.26 -3.12
N ILE A 203 -6.46 -5.39 -1.93
CA ILE A 203 -7.90 -5.59 -1.83
C ILE A 203 -8.66 -4.35 -2.32
N PHE A 204 -8.26 -3.14 -1.92
CA PHE A 204 -8.86 -1.89 -2.41
C PHE A 204 -8.84 -1.80 -3.95
N ALA A 205 -7.72 -2.16 -4.56
CA ALA A 205 -7.55 -2.10 -6.01
C ALA A 205 -8.41 -3.14 -6.76
N ILE A 206 -8.69 -4.30 -6.14
CA ILE A 206 -9.63 -5.29 -6.69
C ILE A 206 -11.07 -4.80 -6.64
N LEU A 207 -11.47 -3.98 -5.67
CA LEU A 207 -12.86 -3.58 -5.49
C LEU A 207 -13.30 -2.54 -6.53
N ARG A 208 -13.72 -2.99 -7.71
CA ARG A 208 -14.07 -2.13 -8.85
C ARG A 208 -15.51 -2.36 -9.30
N SER A 209 -16.08 -1.36 -9.96
CA SER A 209 -17.42 -1.46 -10.58
C SER A 209 -17.43 -2.32 -11.85
N SER A 210 -16.28 -2.42 -12.53
CA SER A 210 -16.09 -3.20 -13.75
C SER A 210 -14.69 -3.79 -13.79
N TYR A 211 -14.55 -4.95 -14.43
CA TYR A 211 -13.30 -5.67 -14.57
C TYR A 211 -12.95 -5.87 -16.04
N THR A 212 -11.66 -5.70 -16.35
CA THR A 212 -11.09 -5.96 -17.67
C THR A 212 -9.86 -6.83 -17.47
N CYS A 213 -9.65 -7.83 -18.32
CA CYS A 213 -8.44 -8.64 -18.24
C CYS A 213 -7.21 -7.82 -18.62
N THR A 214 -6.30 -7.61 -17.68
CA THR A 214 -5.04 -6.87 -17.89
C THR A 214 -3.84 -7.77 -18.12
N TYR A 215 -4.03 -9.09 -18.08
CA TYR A 215 -3.00 -10.09 -18.30
C TYR A 215 -3.01 -10.56 -19.78
N ASP A 216 -1.89 -10.41 -20.48
CA ASP A 216 -1.80 -10.62 -21.94
C ASP A 216 -2.12 -12.06 -22.36
N ALA A 217 -1.82 -13.04 -21.51
CA ALA A 217 -2.14 -14.44 -21.79
C ALA A 217 -3.63 -14.79 -21.57
N GLY A 218 -4.44 -13.80 -21.16
CA GLY A 218 -5.88 -13.94 -20.94
C GLY A 218 -6.23 -14.27 -19.48
N CYS A 219 -7.52 -14.17 -19.16
CA CYS A 219 -8.04 -14.42 -17.82
C CYS A 219 -9.10 -15.52 -17.87
N ALA A 220 -9.23 -16.27 -16.78
CA ALA A 220 -10.27 -17.28 -16.62
C ALA A 220 -11.56 -16.66 -16.09
N ASP A 221 -12.70 -17.17 -16.54
CA ASP A 221 -14.03 -16.86 -16.01
C ASP A 221 -14.41 -17.74 -14.80
N VAL A 222 -13.57 -18.73 -14.47
CA VAL A 222 -13.69 -19.63 -13.32
C VAL A 222 -12.43 -19.55 -12.47
N VAL A 223 -12.59 -19.66 -11.16
CA VAL A 223 -11.49 -19.63 -10.20
C VAL A 223 -10.58 -20.84 -10.39
N GLY A 224 -9.30 -20.58 -10.67
CA GLY A 224 -8.28 -21.60 -10.90
C GLY A 224 -6.88 -21.11 -10.54
N LYS A 225 -5.87 -21.89 -10.91
CA LYS A 225 -4.45 -21.58 -10.68
C LYS A 225 -3.72 -21.22 -11.98
N ASP A 226 -4.18 -21.73 -13.11
CA ASP A 226 -3.45 -21.62 -14.38
C ASP A 226 -3.50 -20.21 -15.00
N LEU A 227 -4.63 -19.51 -14.81
CA LEU A 227 -4.88 -18.16 -15.29
C LEU A 227 -5.49 -17.32 -14.18
N PRO A 228 -5.27 -15.99 -14.18
CA PRO A 228 -5.88 -15.13 -13.19
C PRO A 228 -7.39 -15.11 -13.41
N TYR A 229 -8.15 -15.22 -12.32
CA TYR A 229 -9.59 -15.14 -12.34
C TYR A 229 -10.03 -13.70 -12.63
N LEU A 230 -10.96 -13.52 -13.58
CA LEU A 230 -11.60 -12.24 -13.89
C LEU A 230 -12.99 -12.17 -13.24
N PRO A 231 -13.15 -11.41 -12.14
CA PRO A 231 -14.46 -11.24 -11.52
C PRO A 231 -15.44 -10.56 -12.47
N LYS A 232 -16.72 -10.97 -12.44
CA LYS A 232 -17.79 -10.25 -13.17
C LYS A 232 -18.31 -9.04 -12.38
N THR A 233 -18.17 -9.10 -11.06
CA THR A 233 -18.64 -8.11 -10.09
C THR A 233 -17.70 -8.08 -8.89
N TYR A 234 -17.73 -7.00 -8.08
CA TYR A 234 -16.93 -6.92 -6.87
C TYR A 234 -17.34 -7.97 -5.82
N GLN A 235 -18.62 -8.38 -5.82
CA GLN A 235 -19.10 -9.46 -4.96
C GLN A 235 -18.41 -10.78 -5.34
N ASN A 236 -18.23 -11.07 -6.63
CA ASN A 236 -17.50 -12.27 -7.04
C ASN A 236 -16.03 -12.21 -6.64
N ALA A 237 -15.41 -11.03 -6.67
CA ALA A 237 -14.03 -10.88 -6.20
C ALA A 237 -13.94 -11.11 -4.68
N LEU A 238 -14.87 -10.52 -3.91
CA LEU A 238 -14.98 -10.72 -2.46
C LEU A 238 -15.25 -12.19 -2.10
N ASP A 239 -16.10 -12.89 -2.85
CA ASP A 239 -16.37 -14.31 -2.61
C ASP A 239 -15.12 -15.17 -2.74
N VAL A 240 -14.26 -14.87 -3.72
CA VAL A 240 -12.97 -15.55 -3.85
C VAL A 240 -12.10 -15.24 -2.64
N ILE A 241 -11.90 -13.95 -2.32
CA ILE A 241 -11.07 -13.53 -1.18
C ILE A 241 -11.56 -14.19 0.12
N VAL A 242 -12.84 -14.05 0.44
CA VAL A 242 -13.44 -14.61 1.64
C VAL A 242 -13.29 -16.13 1.67
N ARG A 243 -13.54 -16.83 0.56
CA ARG A 243 -13.34 -18.28 0.49
C ARG A 243 -11.89 -18.66 0.78
N GLN A 244 -10.92 -17.94 0.22
CA GLN A 244 -9.51 -18.21 0.50
C GLN A 244 -9.17 -17.98 1.97
N ILE A 245 -9.73 -16.94 2.60
CA ILE A 245 -9.55 -16.68 4.04
C ILE A 245 -10.21 -17.76 4.89
N GLU A 246 -11.45 -18.17 4.59
CA GLU A 246 -12.17 -19.25 5.29
C GLU A 246 -11.44 -20.59 5.21
N THR A 247 -10.78 -20.89 4.09
CA THR A 247 -9.99 -22.12 3.90
C THR A 247 -8.52 -21.98 4.28
N SER A 248 -8.14 -20.89 4.96
CA SER A 248 -6.75 -20.60 5.34
C SER A 248 -5.76 -20.77 4.20
N SER A 249 -6.16 -20.38 2.98
CA SER A 249 -5.42 -20.55 1.75
C SER A 249 -4.83 -19.22 1.30
N SER A 250 -3.54 -19.24 0.94
CA SER A 250 -2.89 -18.07 0.32
C SER A 250 -3.46 -17.81 -1.06
N PHE A 251 -3.53 -16.54 -1.46
CA PHE A 251 -3.95 -16.14 -2.79
C PHE A 251 -3.15 -14.95 -3.29
N ALA A 252 -3.26 -14.68 -4.58
CA ALA A 252 -2.49 -13.66 -5.26
C ALA A 252 -3.39 -12.64 -5.98
N ILE A 253 -2.85 -11.44 -6.18
CA ILE A 253 -3.50 -10.35 -6.91
C ILE A 253 -2.51 -9.84 -7.96
N CYS A 254 -2.96 -9.66 -9.19
CA CYS A 254 -2.15 -9.07 -10.26
C CYS A 254 -2.90 -7.90 -10.92
N PHE A 255 -2.12 -6.90 -11.36
CA PHE A 255 -2.63 -5.68 -12.00
C PHE A 255 -2.25 -5.58 -13.49
N GLY A 256 -1.68 -6.66 -14.04
CA GLY A 256 -1.13 -6.66 -15.39
C GLY A 256 -0.26 -7.88 -15.64
N ASN A 257 0.67 -7.72 -16.57
CA ASN A 257 1.63 -8.76 -16.92
C ASN A 257 2.65 -8.98 -15.82
N VAL A 258 2.73 -10.23 -15.38
CA VAL A 258 3.68 -10.68 -14.37
C VAL A 258 4.61 -11.75 -14.96
N PRO A 259 5.90 -11.75 -14.59
CA PRO A 259 6.87 -12.68 -15.18
C PRO A 259 6.74 -14.11 -14.64
N THR A 260 6.03 -14.31 -13.52
CA THR A 260 5.94 -15.60 -12.83
C THR A 260 4.50 -15.90 -12.48
N ILE A 261 4.02 -17.05 -12.96
CA ILE A 261 2.66 -17.54 -12.69
C ILE A 261 2.62 -18.12 -11.26
N PRO A 262 1.72 -17.66 -10.39
CA PRO A 262 1.57 -18.22 -9.04
C PRO A 262 1.02 -19.65 -9.07
N SER A 263 1.44 -20.48 -8.12
CA SER A 263 0.90 -21.84 -7.92
C SER A 263 -0.39 -21.90 -7.08
N MET A 264 -1.06 -20.75 -6.94
CA MET A 264 -2.22 -20.51 -6.07
C MET A 264 -3.34 -19.79 -6.82
N VAL A 265 -4.51 -19.64 -6.17
CA VAL A 265 -5.59 -18.83 -6.73
C VAL A 265 -5.12 -17.39 -6.85
N TRP A 266 -5.37 -16.77 -7.99
CA TRP A 266 -4.99 -15.40 -8.23
C TRP A 266 -6.06 -14.66 -9.01
N ILE A 267 -6.23 -13.38 -8.68
CA ILE A 267 -7.33 -12.54 -9.16
C ILE A 267 -6.74 -11.40 -9.99
N ASN A 268 -7.32 -11.16 -11.16
CA ASN A 268 -7.03 -9.97 -11.96
C ASN A 268 -7.82 -8.78 -11.41
N ALA A 269 -7.11 -7.72 -11.01
CA ALA A 269 -7.70 -6.46 -10.55
C ALA A 269 -8.03 -5.49 -11.69
#